data_AF-A0A4V3RS81-F1
#
_entry.id   AF-A0A4V3RS81-F1
#
_cell.length_a   1.000
_cell.length_b   1.000
_cell.length_c   1.000
_cell.angle_alpha   90.00
_cell.angle_beta   90.00
_cell.angle_gamma   90.00
#
_symmetry.space_group_name_H-M   'P 1'
#
loop_
_entity.id
_entity.type
_entity.pdbx_description
1 polymer ?
#
loop_
_entity_poly.entity_id
_entity_poly.type
_entity_poly.pdbx_seq_one_letter_code
_entity_poly.pdbx_strand_id
1 'polypeptide(L)'
;MKNMTTSEFSRVRTGYERALALYEAGRFKPAITALKRPIRTLEYGGEKTLFLAKCYRLLAACHQALDAAGLAAHYEREAGKIEIQIKSDPEDR
;
A
#
# COMPACT_ATOMS: atom_id res chain seq x y z
N MET A 1 15.73 -14.09 -6.53
CA MET A 1 14.44 -13.57 -6.01
C MET A 1 14.31 -14.06 -4.57
N LYS A 2 14.22 -13.17 -3.57
CA LYS A 2 14.02 -13.59 -2.18
C LYS A 2 12.54 -13.92 -1.98
N ASN A 3 12.23 -15.20 -1.81
CA ASN A 3 10.89 -15.65 -1.45
C ASN A 3 10.60 -15.19 -0.01
N MET A 4 9.88 -14.06 0.16
CA MET A 4 9.37 -13.68 1.49
C MET A 4 8.53 -14.84 2.03
N THR A 5 8.79 -15.20 3.28
CA THR A 5 8.09 -16.26 3.98
C THR A 5 6.65 -15.83 4.30
N THR A 6 5.73 -16.80 4.45
CA THR A 6 4.33 -16.58 4.83
C THR A 6 4.16 -15.67 6.06
N SER A 7 5.15 -15.67 6.97
CA SER A 7 5.18 -14.82 8.16
C SER A 7 5.38 -13.33 7.85
N GLU A 8 6.19 -12.99 6.85
CA GLU A 8 6.46 -11.60 6.48
C GLU A 8 5.26 -10.96 5.80
N PHE A 9 4.60 -11.69 4.89
CA PHE A 9 3.36 -11.23 4.27
C PHE A 9 2.24 -11.03 5.30
N SER A 10 2.10 -11.92 6.27
CA SER A 10 1.14 -11.76 7.38
C SER A 10 1.41 -10.48 8.19
N ARG A 11 2.68 -10.15 8.50
CA ARG A 11 3.02 -8.91 9.20
C ARG A 11 2.66 -7.65 8.41
N VAL A 12 2.89 -7.68 7.09
CA VAL A 12 2.51 -6.59 6.18
C VAL A 12 0.99 -6.41 6.18
N ARG A 13 0.25 -7.52 6.07
CA ARG A 13 -1.21 -7.53 6.09
C ARG A 13 -1.78 -6.98 7.40
N THR A 14 -1.26 -7.43 8.55
CA THR A 14 -1.67 -6.92 9.87
C THR A 14 -1.38 -5.42 10.00
N GLY A 15 -0.26 -4.94 9.43
CA GLY A 15 0.06 -3.51 9.41
C GLY A 15 -0.97 -2.69 8.62
N TYR A 16 -1.41 -3.20 7.47
CA TYR A 16 -2.46 -2.58 6.66
C TYR A 16 -3.83 -2.60 7.35
N GLU A 17 -4.25 -3.74 7.92
CA GLU A 17 -5.53 -3.85 8.64
C GLU A 17 -5.59 -2.86 9.81
N ARG A 18 -4.47 -2.73 10.55
CA ARG A 18 -4.34 -1.70 11.60
C ARG A 18 -4.41 -0.29 11.04
N ALA A 19 -3.78 -0.01 9.90
CA ALA A 19 -3.84 1.30 9.28
C ALA A 19 -5.26 1.66 8.83
N LEU A 20 -5.99 0.69 8.29
CA LEU A 20 -7.38 0.86 7.87
C LEU A 20 -8.28 1.20 9.06
N ALA A 21 -8.19 0.46 10.16
CA ALA A 21 -8.94 0.75 11.38
C ALA A 21 -8.62 2.15 11.94
N LEU A 22 -7.36 2.59 11.86
CA LEU A 22 -6.97 3.94 12.26
C LEU A 22 -7.53 5.01 11.32
N TYR A 23 -7.56 4.76 10.01
CA TYR A 23 -8.16 5.64 9.02
C TYR A 23 -9.67 5.80 9.25
N GLU A 24 -10.39 4.69 9.45
CA GLU A 24 -11.83 4.68 9.76
C GLU A 24 -12.16 5.43 11.06
N ALA A 25 -11.24 5.39 12.03
CA ALA A 25 -11.33 6.15 13.27
C ALA A 25 -10.93 7.65 13.12
N GLY A 26 -10.65 8.15 11.91
CA GLY A 26 -10.21 9.52 11.65
C GLY A 26 -8.77 9.81 12.09
N ARG A 27 -8.00 8.79 12.48
CA ARG A 27 -6.62 8.91 12.98
C ARG A 27 -5.62 8.75 11.83
N PHE A 28 -5.58 9.74 10.95
CA PHE A 28 -4.81 9.68 9.70
C PHE A 28 -3.28 9.62 9.91
N LYS A 29 -2.71 10.43 10.82
CA LYS A 29 -1.26 10.41 11.09
C LYS A 29 -0.77 9.04 11.64
N PRO A 30 -1.48 8.41 12.61
CA PRO A 30 -1.21 7.03 12.99
C PRO A 30 -1.37 6.01 11.87
N ALA A 31 -2.41 6.13 11.03
CA ALA A 31 -2.62 5.25 9.89
C ALA A 31 -1.42 5.28 8.92
N ILE A 32 -0.93 6.47 8.57
CA ILE A 32 0.28 6.67 7.76
C ILE A 32 1.50 5.97 8.39
N THR A 33 1.67 6.11 9.72
CA THR A 33 2.80 5.48 10.43
C THR A 33 2.72 3.95 10.38
N ALA A 34 1.51 3.39 10.50
CA ALA A 34 1.29 1.95 10.39
C ALA A 34 1.61 1.42 8.97
N LEU A 35 1.44 2.23 7.92
CA LEU A 35 1.75 1.88 6.52
C LEU A 35 3.23 1.95 6.15
N LYS A 36 4.08 2.66 6.91
CA LYS A 36 5.52 2.80 6.62
C LYS A 36 6.27 1.45 6.60
N ARG A 37 5.89 0.52 7.48
CA ARG A 37 6.51 -0.82 7.54
C ARG A 37 6.09 -1.69 6.34
N PRO A 38 4.78 -1.88 6.06
CA PRO A 38 4.29 -2.58 4.89
C PRO A 38 4.97 -2.18 3.58
N ILE A 39 5.09 -0.88 3.32
CA ILE A 39 5.65 -0.36 2.07
C ILE A 39 7.15 -0.63 1.94
N ARG A 40 7.94 -0.50 3.02
CA ARG A 40 9.39 -0.76 2.98
C ARG A 40 9.74 -2.23 2.75
N THR A 41 8.82 -3.14 3.09
CA THR A 41 9.05 -4.60 3.01
C THR A 41 8.51 -5.24 1.74
N LEU A 42 7.66 -4.55 0.98
CA LEU A 42 7.12 -5.05 -0.27
C LEU A 42 8.08 -4.70 -1.41
N GLU A 43 8.90 -5.66 -1.85
CA GLU A 43 9.63 -5.56 -3.10
C GLU A 43 8.67 -5.73 -4.30
N TYR A 44 8.92 -4.99 -5.38
CA TYR A 44 8.18 -5.10 -6.64
C TYR A 44 8.37 -6.50 -7.24
N GLY A 45 7.26 -7.24 -7.44
CA GLY A 45 7.26 -8.58 -8.05
C GLY A 45 6.14 -9.49 -7.52
N GLY A 46 5.09 -9.71 -8.31
CA GLY A 46 3.98 -10.66 -8.05
C GLY A 46 2.77 -10.10 -7.28
N GLU A 47 1.90 -10.95 -6.74
CA GLU A 47 0.67 -10.60 -5.99
C GLU A 47 0.89 -9.57 -4.86
N LYS A 48 2.09 -9.54 -4.31
CA LYS A 48 2.56 -8.59 -3.28
C LYS A 48 2.52 -7.14 -3.77
N THR A 49 2.68 -6.94 -5.07
CA THR A 49 2.61 -5.65 -5.74
C THR A 49 1.18 -5.09 -5.70
N LEU A 50 0.13 -5.93 -5.86
CA LEU A 50 -1.27 -5.49 -5.65
C LEU A 50 -1.51 -5.00 -4.22
N PHE A 51 -0.92 -5.68 -3.22
CA PHE A 51 -1.04 -5.26 -1.83
C PHE A 51 -0.34 -3.92 -1.57
N LEU A 52 0.77 -3.66 -2.25
CA LEU A 52 1.45 -2.37 -2.23
C LEU A 52 0.56 -1.26 -2.82
N ALA A 53 -0.12 -1.52 -3.94
CA ALA A 53 -1.08 -0.56 -4.50
C ALA A 53 -2.20 -0.21 -3.50
N LYS A 54 -2.75 -1.20 -2.79
CA LYS A 54 -3.73 -0.96 -1.71
C LYS A 54 -3.17 -0.09 -0.59
N CYS A 55 -1.91 -0.32 -0.18
CA CYS A 55 -1.24 0.52 0.82
C CYS A 55 -1.08 1.96 0.33
N TYR A 56 -0.71 2.17 -0.94
CA TYR A 56 -0.59 3.50 -1.53
C TYR A 56 -1.94 4.23 -1.66
N ARG A 57 -3.01 3.52 -2.04
CA ARG A 57 -4.37 4.09 -2.05
C ARG A 57 -4.78 4.59 -0.66
N LEU A 58 -4.52 3.79 0.38
CA LEU A 58 -4.85 4.18 1.74
C LEU A 58 -4.00 5.37 2.23
N LEU A 59 -2.71 5.43 1.84
CA LEU A 59 -1.88 6.62 2.10
C LEU A 59 -2.43 7.86 1.41
N ALA A 60 -2.81 7.74 0.14
CA ALA A 60 -3.41 8.85 -0.60
C ALA A 60 -4.65 9.39 0.11
N ALA A 61 -5.56 8.50 0.53
CA ALA A 61 -6.75 8.86 1.29
C ALA A 61 -6.41 9.55 2.63
N CYS A 62 -5.42 9.03 3.37
CA CYS A 62 -4.95 9.67 4.60
C CYS A 62 -4.41 11.08 4.35
N HIS A 63 -3.65 11.27 3.26
CA HIS A 63 -3.08 12.57 2.91
C HIS A 63 -4.13 13.55 2.38
N GLN A 64 -5.13 13.06 1.65
CA GLN A 64 -6.27 13.86 1.22
C GLN A 64 -7.06 14.37 2.43
N ALA A 65 -7.32 13.51 3.41
CA ALA A 65 -8.00 13.88 4.66
C ALA A 65 -7.18 14.84 5.56
N LEU A 66 -5.89 15.02 5.27
CA LEU A 66 -5.00 15.96 5.95
C LEU A 66 -4.70 17.22 5.11
N ASP A 67 -5.46 17.47 4.05
CA ASP A 67 -5.27 18.57 3.09
C ASP A 67 -3.87 18.60 2.43
N ALA A 68 -3.19 17.45 2.38
CA ALA A 68 -1.89 17.29 1.74
C ALA A 68 -2.04 16.81 0.28
N ALA A 69 -2.72 17.59 -0.54
CA ALA A 69 -3.11 17.21 -1.91
C ALA A 69 -1.94 16.75 -2.80
N GLY A 70 -0.77 17.39 -2.68
CA GLY A 70 0.43 16.99 -3.43
C GLY A 70 0.93 15.58 -3.10
N LEU A 71 0.87 15.19 -1.82
CA LEU A 71 1.22 13.84 -1.37
C LEU A 71 0.14 12.83 -1.75
N ALA A 72 -1.14 13.22 -1.65
CA ALA A 72 -2.25 12.37 -2.07
C ALA A 72 -2.11 11.97 -3.55
N ALA A 73 -1.94 12.96 -4.45
CA ALA A 73 -1.77 12.73 -5.88
C ALA A 73 -0.48 11.95 -6.23
N HIS A 74 0.57 12.09 -5.42
CA HIS A 74 1.77 11.26 -5.57
C HIS A 74 1.43 9.77 -5.35
N TYR A 75 0.82 9.43 -4.21
CA TYR A 75 0.53 8.04 -3.87
C TYR A 75 -0.56 7.41 -4.75
N GLU A 76 -1.53 8.19 -5.26
CA GLU A 76 -2.49 7.69 -6.26
C GLU A 76 -1.79 7.28 -7.55
N ARG A 77 -0.83 8.07 -8.03
CA ARG A 77 -0.06 7.75 -9.23
C ARG A 77 0.80 6.50 -9.02
N GLU A 78 1.43 6.35 -7.86
CA GLU A 78 2.22 5.15 -7.54
C GLU A 78 1.34 3.89 -7.50
N ALA A 79 0.14 3.97 -6.92
CA ALA A 79 -0.84 2.87 -6.97
C ALA A 79 -1.26 2.54 -8.42
N GLY A 80 -1.55 3.57 -9.22
CA GLY A 80 -1.96 3.41 -10.62
C GLY A 80 -0.88 2.75 -11.50
N LYS A 81 0.39 3.12 -11.33
CA LYS A 81 1.51 2.50 -12.06
C LYS A 81 1.56 1.00 -11.83
N ILE A 82 1.41 0.58 -10.57
CA ILE A 82 1.38 -0.84 -10.19
C ILE A 82 0.20 -1.55 -10.84
N GLU A 83 -1.00 -0.97 -10.74
CA GLU A 83 -2.22 -1.56 -11.30
C GLU A 83 -2.14 -1.72 -12.82
N ILE A 84 -1.52 -0.76 -13.52
CA ILE A 84 -1.28 -0.82 -14.97
C ILE A 84 -0.25 -1.88 -15.32
N GLN A 85 0.88 -1.94 -14.60
CA GLN A 85 1.93 -2.93 -14.85
C GLN A 85 1.36 -4.35 -14.78
N ILE A 86 0.56 -4.64 -13.76
CA ILE A 86 -0.02 -5.97 -13.55
C ILE A 86 -1.08 -6.31 -14.60
N LYS A 87 -1.87 -5.33 -15.06
CA LYS A 87 -2.83 -5.54 -16.15
C LYS A 87 -2.15 -5.74 -17.52
N SER A 88 -0.93 -5.25 -17.67
CA SER A 88 -0.18 -5.27 -18.93
C SER A 88 0.74 -6.48 -19.06
N ASP A 89 0.96 -7.24 -17.98
CA ASP A 89 1.68 -8.52 -17.97
C ASP A 89 0.70 -9.68 -18.24
N PRO A 90 0.65 -10.27 -19.45
CA PRO A 90 -0.29 -11.32 -19.81
C PRO A 90 0.21 -12.73 -19.49
N GLU A 91 1.41 -12.90 -18.93
CA GLU A 91 2.08 -14.20 -18.78
C GLU A 91 1.61 -15.07 -17.59
N ASP A 92 0.53 -14.70 -16.90
CA ASP A 92 -0.07 -15.49 -15.80
C ASP A 92 -1.55 -15.84 -16.07
N ARG A 93 -1.88 -16.22 -17.33
CA ARG A 93 -3.17 -16.83 -17.71
C ARG A 93 -3.01 -18.28 -18.14
#